data_AF-A0A321LK93-F1
#
_entry.id   AF-A0A321LK93-F1
#
_cell.length_a   1.000
_cell.length_b   1.000
_cell.length_c   1.000
_cell.angle_alpha   90.00
_cell.angle_beta   90.00
_cell.angle_gamma   90.00
#
_symmetry.space_group_name_H-M   'P 1'
#
loop_
_entity.id
_entity.type
_entity.pdbx_description
1 polymer ?
#
loop_
_entity_poly.entity_id
_entity_poly.type
_entity_poly.pdbx_seq_one_letter_code
_entity_poly.pdbx_strand_id
1 'polypeptide(L)'
;MTESRFVLQFDVSEISSLAARYVVDDQGADDQALRAGREISSGNYSRDNLQVIFRWKTGGRGISRLRRNTDEEIADALELAVRAAADRSAVAVLCGLNGVEVPVASAILTAMNPERFTIIDSCIGIPGYYK
;
A
#
# COMPACT_ATOMS: atom_id res chain seq x y z
N MET A 1 20.43 -30.19 17.70
CA MET A 1 19.55 -29.28 16.96
C MET A 1 19.82 -29.52 15.49
N THR A 2 18.92 -30.18 14.78
CA THR A 2 19.10 -30.46 13.34
C THR A 2 18.78 -29.18 12.59
N GLU A 3 19.78 -28.55 11.97
CA GLU A 3 19.54 -27.40 11.10
C GLU A 3 18.64 -27.83 9.95
N SER A 4 17.42 -27.31 9.92
CA SER A 4 16.53 -27.43 8.77
C SER A 4 17.12 -26.60 7.63
N ARG A 5 17.89 -27.26 6.76
CA ARG A 5 18.40 -26.66 5.53
C ARG A 5 17.23 -26.36 4.60
N PHE A 6 17.03 -25.10 4.26
CA PHE A 6 16.04 -24.71 3.26
C PHE A 6 16.40 -25.35 1.90
N VAL A 7 15.44 -26.05 1.30
CA VAL A 7 15.56 -26.66 -0.04
C VAL A 7 14.33 -26.26 -0.84
N LEU A 8 14.54 -25.72 -2.04
CA LEU A 8 13.45 -25.36 -2.95
C LEU A 8 12.61 -26.59 -3.28
N GLN A 9 11.29 -26.40 -3.32
CA GLN A 9 10.32 -27.46 -3.65
C GLN A 9 10.15 -27.68 -5.16
N PHE A 10 10.86 -26.90 -5.97
CA PHE A 10 10.86 -26.92 -7.43
C PHE A 10 12.28 -26.67 -7.94
N ASP A 11 12.53 -26.98 -9.21
CA ASP A 11 13.86 -26.80 -9.80
C ASP A 11 14.17 -25.30 -9.99
N VAL A 12 15.41 -24.87 -9.76
CA VAL A 12 15.84 -23.47 -9.92
C VAL A 12 15.51 -22.94 -11.32
N SER A 13 15.53 -23.79 -12.35
CA SER A 13 15.16 -23.43 -13.72
C SER A 13 13.70 -23.02 -13.88
N GLU A 14 12.81 -23.41 -12.95
CA GLU A 14 11.40 -23.06 -12.97
C GLU A 14 11.13 -21.66 -12.40
N ILE A 15 12.09 -21.03 -11.69
CA ILE A 15 11.92 -19.71 -11.06
C ILE A 15 11.36 -18.70 -12.06
N SER A 16 11.99 -18.56 -13.22
CA SER A 16 11.58 -17.56 -14.21
C SER A 16 10.16 -17.81 -14.74
N SER A 17 9.80 -19.08 -14.98
CA SER A 17 8.46 -19.45 -15.47
C SER A 17 7.40 -19.22 -14.41
N LEU A 18 7.69 -19.57 -13.15
CA LEU A 18 6.79 -19.37 -12.01
C LEU A 18 6.60 -17.88 -11.74
N ALA A 19 7.67 -17.09 -11.74
CA ALA A 19 7.61 -15.64 -11.57
C ALA A 19 6.80 -14.96 -12.67
N ALA A 20 6.97 -15.38 -13.93
CA ALA A 20 6.24 -14.83 -15.06
C ALA A 20 4.71 -14.96 -14.95
N ARG A 21 4.19 -15.93 -14.18
CA ARG A 21 2.74 -16.08 -13.92
C ARG A 21 2.16 -14.94 -13.07
N TYR A 22 3.01 -14.25 -12.32
CA TYR A 22 2.64 -13.15 -11.44
C TYR A 22 3.07 -11.78 -11.97
N VAL A 23 3.74 -11.73 -13.13
CA VAL A 23 4.00 -10.46 -13.82
C VAL A 23 2.67 -10.01 -14.44
N VAL A 24 1.87 -9.32 -13.64
CA VAL A 24 0.68 -8.62 -14.10
C VAL A 24 1.16 -7.33 -14.79
N ASP A 25 0.55 -7.05 -15.94
CA ASP A 25 0.94 -6.15 -17.02
C ASP A 25 0.96 -4.63 -16.67
N ASP A 26 1.62 -4.21 -15.59
CA ASP A 26 1.82 -2.79 -15.26
C ASP A 26 3.30 -2.51 -14.95
N GLN A 27 4.11 -2.56 -16.02
CA GLN A 27 5.53 -2.24 -15.96
C GLN A 27 5.75 -0.86 -15.33
N GLY A 28 6.26 -0.85 -14.10
CA GLY A 28 6.57 0.37 -13.36
C GLY A 28 5.47 0.88 -12.43
N ALA A 29 4.39 0.13 -12.18
CA ALA A 29 3.36 0.49 -11.20
C ALA A 29 3.93 0.63 -9.79
N ASP A 30 4.75 -0.35 -9.39
CA ASP A 30 5.45 -0.36 -8.11
C ASP A 30 6.34 0.87 -7.99
N ASP A 31 7.13 1.18 -9.03
CA ASP A 31 8.00 2.35 -9.07
C ASP A 31 7.22 3.66 -8.97
N GLN A 32 6.06 3.75 -9.63
CA GLN A 32 5.17 4.90 -9.55
C GLN A 32 4.59 5.08 -8.16
N ALA A 33 4.14 3.99 -7.51
CA ALA A 33 3.63 4.03 -6.14
C ALA A 33 4.72 4.44 -5.15
N LEU A 34 5.92 3.84 -5.25
CA LEU A 34 7.07 4.20 -4.43
C LEU A 34 7.51 5.65 -4.67
N ARG A 35 7.47 6.13 -5.92
CA ARG A 35 7.76 7.53 -6.23
C ARG A 35 6.74 8.46 -5.60
N ALA A 36 5.45 8.18 -5.75
CA ALA A 36 4.39 8.98 -5.14
C ALA A 36 4.53 9.02 -3.61
N GLY A 37 4.90 7.90 -2.98
CA GLY A 37 5.16 7.85 -1.55
C GLY A 37 6.38 8.68 -1.11
N ARG A 38 7.46 8.69 -1.90
CA ARG A 38 8.61 9.59 -1.67
C ARG A 38 8.23 11.06 -1.79
N GLU A 39 7.40 11.42 -2.77
CA GLU A 39 6.88 12.79 -2.93
C GLU A 39 6.00 13.20 -1.74
N ILE A 40 5.15 12.30 -1.22
CA ILE A 40 4.38 12.54 0.00
C ILE A 40 5.34 12.77 1.18
N SER A 41 6.36 11.93 1.33
CA SER A 41 7.33 12.03 2.42
C SER A 41 8.18 13.31 2.35
N SER A 42 8.35 13.90 1.16
CA SER A 42 9.05 15.17 0.95
C SER A 42 8.15 16.40 1.09
N GLY A 43 6.84 16.22 1.34
CA GLY A 43 5.89 17.30 1.62
C GLY A 43 4.85 17.56 0.53
N ASN A 44 4.85 16.81 -0.57
CA ASN A 44 3.85 16.94 -1.63
C ASN A 44 2.61 16.09 -1.30
N TYR A 45 1.77 16.61 -0.40
CA TYR A 45 0.56 15.97 0.12
C TYR A 45 -0.64 16.10 -0.84
N SER A 46 -0.44 15.73 -2.11
CA SER A 46 -1.47 15.86 -3.13
C SER A 46 -2.39 14.64 -3.23
N ARG A 47 -3.64 14.88 -3.64
CA ARG A 47 -4.58 13.82 -4.01
C ARG A 47 -4.01 12.91 -5.10
N ASP A 48 -3.28 13.46 -6.06
CA ASP A 48 -2.74 12.68 -7.18
C ASP A 48 -1.72 11.65 -6.71
N ASN A 49 -0.80 12.03 -5.82
CA ASN A 49 0.14 11.09 -5.20
C ASN A 49 -0.60 9.98 -4.44
N LEU A 50 -1.62 10.36 -3.65
CA LEU A 50 -2.43 9.38 -2.93
C LEU A 50 -3.18 8.43 -3.89
N GLN A 51 -3.73 8.95 -4.99
CA GLN A 51 -4.47 8.15 -5.97
C GLN A 51 -3.58 7.14 -6.69
N VAL A 52 -2.32 7.47 -6.97
CA VAL A 52 -1.36 6.53 -7.57
C VAL A 52 -1.19 5.31 -6.67
N ILE A 53 -0.90 5.53 -5.38
CA ILE A 53 -0.69 4.44 -4.41
C ILE A 53 -2.00 3.67 -4.18
N PHE A 54 -3.13 4.38 -4.07
CA PHE A 54 -4.43 3.77 -3.87
C PHE A 54 -4.81 2.83 -5.02
N ARG A 55 -4.64 3.27 -6.26
CA ARG A 55 -4.95 2.47 -7.45
C ARG A 55 -4.04 1.27 -7.55
N TRP A 56 -2.75 1.46 -7.30
CA TRP A 56 -1.77 0.37 -7.23
C TRP A 56 -2.18 -0.72 -6.24
N LYS A 57 -2.56 -0.36 -4.99
CA LYS A 57 -2.97 -1.36 -3.98
C LYS A 57 -4.34 -2.00 -4.27
N THR A 58 -5.31 -1.24 -4.78
CA THR A 58 -6.71 -1.69 -4.82
C THR A 58 -7.17 -2.15 -6.20
N GLY A 59 -6.40 -1.89 -7.26
CA GLY A 59 -6.86 -1.98 -8.64
C GLY A 59 -7.97 -0.98 -8.97
N GLY A 60 -8.07 0.13 -8.21
CA GLY A 60 -9.14 1.14 -8.35
C GLY A 60 -10.44 0.83 -7.63
N ARG A 61 -10.55 -0.33 -6.96
CA ARG A 61 -11.73 -0.67 -6.14
C ARG A 61 -11.89 0.32 -5.00
N GLY A 62 -13.07 0.91 -4.87
CA GLY A 62 -13.38 1.86 -3.79
C GLY A 62 -12.96 3.31 -4.07
N ILE A 63 -12.49 3.65 -5.28
CA ILE A 63 -12.10 5.03 -5.64
C ILE A 63 -13.21 6.06 -5.44
N SER A 64 -14.49 5.65 -5.56
CA SER A 64 -15.64 6.53 -5.31
C SER A 64 -15.70 7.01 -3.86
N ARG A 65 -15.25 6.21 -2.89
CA ARG A 65 -15.16 6.60 -1.47
C ARG A 65 -14.01 7.58 -1.26
N LEU A 66 -12.86 7.32 -1.87
CA LEU A 66 -11.69 8.21 -1.80
C LEU A 66 -12.00 9.61 -2.34
N ARG A 67 -12.83 9.71 -3.38
CA ARG A 67 -13.30 10.98 -3.97
C ARG A 67 -14.19 11.82 -3.04
N ARG A 68 -14.66 11.27 -1.91
CA ARG A 68 -15.50 12.00 -0.96
C ARG A 68 -14.70 12.89 -0.01
N ASN A 69 -13.39 12.63 0.15
CA ASN A 69 -12.52 13.49 0.92
C ASN A 69 -12.20 14.75 0.11
N THR A 70 -12.07 15.92 0.74
CA THR A 70 -11.56 17.13 0.09
C THR A 70 -10.04 17.06 -0.11
N ASP A 71 -9.47 18.00 -0.87
CA ASP A 71 -8.02 18.04 -1.05
C ASP A 71 -7.31 18.43 0.24
N GLU A 72 -7.91 19.30 1.05
CA GLU A 72 -7.43 19.71 2.38
C GLU A 72 -7.44 18.53 3.37
N GLU A 73 -8.53 17.77 3.43
CA GLU A 73 -8.60 16.58 4.30
C GLU A 73 -7.52 15.55 3.95
N ILE A 74 -7.26 15.35 2.66
CA ILE A 74 -6.18 14.48 2.19
C ILE A 74 -4.82 15.03 2.59
N ALA A 75 -4.58 16.33 2.35
CA ALA A 75 -3.30 16.96 2.66
C ALA A 75 -2.99 16.88 4.15
N ASP A 76 -3.97 17.23 5.00
CA ASP A 76 -3.86 17.19 6.46
C ASP A 76 -3.58 15.77 6.96
N ALA A 77 -4.31 14.76 6.44
CA ALA A 77 -4.12 13.38 6.85
C ALA A 77 -2.73 12.84 6.46
N LEU A 78 -2.25 13.17 5.25
CA LEU A 78 -0.91 12.78 4.80
C LEU A 78 0.18 13.48 5.63
N GLU A 79 0.05 14.78 5.88
CA GLU A 79 0.99 15.53 6.71
C GLU A 79 1.07 14.96 8.14
N LEU A 80 -0.09 14.73 8.75
CA LEU A 80 -0.18 14.16 10.10
C LEU A 80 0.38 12.74 10.14
N ALA A 81 0.16 11.92 9.12
CA ALA A 81 0.72 10.57 9.03
C ALA A 81 2.24 10.59 8.90
N VAL A 82 2.81 11.49 8.07
CA VAL A 82 4.26 11.69 7.93
C VAL A 82 4.90 12.13 9.25
N ARG A 83 4.22 13.02 10.01
CA ARG A 83 4.73 13.57 11.27
C ARG A 83 4.46 12.71 12.49
N ALA A 84 3.63 11.67 12.38
CA ALA A 84 3.24 10.85 13.50
C ALA A 84 4.45 10.12 14.11
N ALA A 85 4.70 10.35 15.40
CA ALA A 85 5.77 9.67 16.12
C ALA A 85 5.50 8.17 16.31
N ALA A 86 4.22 7.79 16.46
CA ALA A 86 3.79 6.42 16.67
C ALA A 86 3.10 5.86 15.42
N ASP A 87 3.50 4.64 15.01
CA ASP A 87 2.95 3.97 13.82
C ASP A 87 1.43 3.80 13.90
N ARG A 88 0.91 3.48 15.09
CA ARG A 88 -0.54 3.38 15.33
C ARG A 88 -1.26 4.69 15.03
N SER A 89 -0.66 5.83 15.35
CA SER A 89 -1.24 7.14 15.06
C SER A 89 -1.23 7.43 13.57
N ALA A 90 -0.14 7.10 12.86
CA ALA A 90 -0.05 7.25 11.41
C ALA A 90 -1.15 6.43 10.70
N VAL A 91 -1.33 5.18 11.11
CA VAL A 91 -2.41 4.31 10.59
C VAL A 91 -3.78 4.89 10.92
N ALA A 92 -4.02 5.32 12.16
CA ALA A 92 -5.32 5.84 12.58
C ALA A 92 -5.73 7.11 11.82
N VAL A 93 -4.78 8.02 11.59
CA VAL A 93 -5.00 9.24 10.80
C VAL A 93 -5.39 8.89 9.36
N LEU A 94 -4.62 8.00 8.70
CA LEU A 94 -4.92 7.58 7.33
C LEU A 94 -6.26 6.86 7.24
N CYS A 95 -6.59 6.00 8.21
CA CYS A 95 -7.90 5.33 8.30
C CYS A 95 -9.08 6.29 8.57
N GLY A 96 -8.81 7.55 8.92
CA GLY A 96 -9.83 8.59 8.98
C GLY A 96 -10.35 9.03 7.62
N LEU A 97 -9.59 8.78 6.53
CA LEU A 97 -10.02 9.11 5.17
C LEU A 97 -11.06 8.11 4.66
N ASN A 98 -12.07 8.62 3.96
CA ASN A 98 -13.06 7.79 3.30
C ASN A 98 -12.40 6.86 2.28
N GLY A 99 -12.64 5.56 2.40
CA GLY A 99 -12.09 4.53 1.51
C GLY A 99 -10.70 4.04 1.86
N VAL A 100 -10.08 4.55 2.92
CA VAL A 100 -8.79 4.08 3.42
C VAL A 100 -9.04 3.25 4.68
N GLU A 101 -8.84 1.94 4.56
CA GLU A 101 -8.80 1.02 5.71
C GLU A 101 -7.35 0.58 5.97
N VAL A 102 -7.12 -0.20 7.02
CA VAL A 102 -5.78 -0.66 7.43
C VAL A 102 -4.93 -1.22 6.27
N PRO A 103 -5.45 -2.05 5.34
CA PRO A 103 -4.66 -2.53 4.20
C PRO A 103 -4.17 -1.40 3.30
N VAL A 104 -5.01 -0.40 3.04
CA VAL A 104 -4.67 0.76 2.20
C VAL A 104 -3.73 1.71 2.94
N ALA A 105 -4.00 1.99 4.22
CA ALA A 105 -3.12 2.80 5.07
C ALA A 105 -1.70 2.20 5.14
N SER A 106 -1.59 0.88 5.33
CA SER A 106 -0.30 0.19 5.35
C SER A 106 0.45 0.29 4.02
N ALA A 107 -0.27 0.25 2.88
CA ALA A 107 0.32 0.44 1.56
C ALA A 107 0.83 1.87 1.34
N ILE A 108 0.09 2.88 1.81
CA ILE A 108 0.52 4.28 1.77
C ILE A 108 1.80 4.47 2.60
N LEU A 109 1.82 3.97 3.83
CA LEU A 109 3.00 4.06 4.71
C LEU A 109 4.21 3.31 4.14
N THR A 110 3.99 2.15 3.51
CA THR A 110 5.06 1.39 2.84
C THR A 110 5.58 2.14 1.63
N ALA A 111 4.72 2.76 0.84
CA ALA A 111 5.16 3.59 -0.29
C ALA A 111 6.00 4.79 0.16
N MET A 112 5.65 5.39 1.30
CA MET A 112 6.39 6.48 1.91
C MET A 112 7.76 6.04 2.46
N ASN A 113 7.80 4.91 3.17
CA ASN A 113 9.01 4.39 3.79
C ASN A 113 9.02 2.85 3.79
N PRO A 114 9.54 2.24 2.70
CA PRO A 114 9.52 0.78 2.54
C PRO A 114 10.46 0.03 3.49
N GLU A 115 11.41 0.72 4.12
CA GLU A 115 12.33 0.14 5.10
C GLU A 115 11.71 0.01 6.50
N ARG A 116 10.66 0.80 6.78
CA ARG A 116 9.99 0.83 8.10
C ARG A 116 8.66 0.08 8.11
N PHE A 117 7.92 0.14 7.02
CA PHE A 117 6.57 -0.41 6.94
C PHE A 117 6.48 -1.55 5.94
N THR A 118 5.46 -2.40 6.13
CA THR A 118 5.12 -3.46 5.20
C THR A 118 3.64 -3.39 4.86
N ILE A 119 3.29 -3.95 3.71
CA ILE A 119 1.92 -3.97 3.20
C ILE A 119 1.16 -5.07 3.92
N ILE A 120 0.08 -4.70 4.59
CA ILE A 120 -0.90 -5.66 5.08
C ILE A 120 -1.86 -5.97 3.93
N ASP A 121 -1.99 -7.24 3.60
CA ASP A 121 -2.99 -7.70 2.65
C ASP A 121 -4.13 -8.39 3.38
N SER A 122 -5.34 -7.87 3.23
CA SER A 122 -6.54 -8.58 3.65
C SER A 122 -6.91 -9.57 2.53
N CYS A 123 -6.08 -10.59 2.33
CA CYS A 123 -6.44 -11.77 1.55
C CYS A 123 -7.39 -12.68 2.34
N ILE A 124 -8.45 -12.13 2.93
CA ILE A 124 -9.59 -12.92 3.38
C ILE A 124 -10.83 -12.08 3.09
N GLY A 125 -11.38 -12.25 1.89
CA GLY A 125 -12.81 -12.06 1.71
C GLY A 125 -13.50 -13.16 2.50
N ILE A 126 -13.84 -12.91 3.76
CA ILE A 126 -14.97 -13.60 4.38
C ILE A 126 -16.21 -13.00 3.69
N PRO A 127 -16.96 -13.76 2.88
CA PRO A 127 -18.21 -13.26 2.33
C PRO A 127 -19.12 -12.87 3.50
N GLY A 128 -19.52 -11.58 3.59
CA GLY A 128 -20.47 -11.10 4.61
C GLY A 128 -20.00 -9.96 5.51
N TYR A 129 -18.77 -9.46 5.36
CA TYR A 129 -18.27 -8.30 6.13
C TYR A 129 -18.23 -7.01 5.30
N TYR A 130 -19.39 -6.56 4.81
CA TYR A 130 -19.59 -5.15 4.46
C TYR A 130 -20.97 -4.74 4.97
N LYS A 131 -20.99 -3.85 5.97
CA LYS A 131 -22.20 -3.12 6.40
C LYS A 131 -22.41 -1.90 5.50
#